data_AF-A0A1Q7L786-F1
#
_entry.id   AF-A0A1Q7L786-F1
#
_cell.length_a   1.000
_cell.length_b   1.000
_cell.length_c   1.000
_cell.angle_alpha   90.00
_cell.angle_beta   90.00
_cell.angle_gamma   90.00
#
_symmetry.space_group_name_H-M   'P 1'
#
loop_
_entity.id
_entity.type
_entity.pdbx_description
1 polymer ?
#
loop_
_entity_poly.entity_id
_entity_poly.type
_entity_poly.pdbx_seq_one_letter_code
_entity_poly.pdbx_strand_id
1 'polypeptide(L)'
;MGWLRSVQKADGSFGESLLSYDSPSTKAQGPSTASQTAWGLIGLLAGTQSNAPAVTKAVSYLVHRQQEDGSWSEPEFTGTGFPGVFYLKYHLYRNSFPVYALARYFNQSRRSAEYAALRLQPGEFKLRSGF
;
A
#
# COMPACT_ATOMS: atom_id res chain seq x y z
N MET A 1 1.57 9.82 -14.15
CA MET A 1 2.42 8.61 -14.01
C MET A 1 3.91 8.88 -13.83
N GLY A 2 4.52 9.86 -14.52
CA GLY A 2 5.98 10.12 -14.43
C GLY A 2 6.48 10.39 -13.01
N TRP A 3 5.83 11.31 -12.28
CA TRP A 3 6.23 11.66 -10.92
C TRP A 3 6.20 10.47 -9.94
N LEU A 4 5.14 9.67 -9.97
CA LEU A 4 5.01 8.53 -9.06
C LEU A 4 6.14 7.51 -9.28
N ARG A 5 6.57 7.30 -10.52
CA ARG A 5 7.72 6.44 -10.80
C ARG A 5 9.04 7.08 -10.37
N SER A 6 9.19 8.39 -10.49
CA SER A 6 10.42 9.08 -10.11
C SER A 6 10.64 9.12 -8.60
N VAL A 7 9.58 9.01 -7.80
CA VAL A 7 9.66 9.01 -6.33
C VAL A 7 9.54 7.61 -5.70
N GLN A 8 9.39 6.57 -6.52
CA GLN A 8 9.46 5.19 -6.03
C GLN A 8 10.89 4.87 -5.59
N LYS A 9 11.04 4.30 -4.40
CA LYS A 9 12.35 3.91 -3.87
C LYS A 9 12.90 2.68 -4.58
N ALA A 10 14.20 2.44 -4.43
CA ALA A 10 14.90 1.32 -5.08
C ALA A 10 14.29 -0.06 -4.74
N ASP A 11 13.82 -0.23 -3.50
CA ASP A 11 13.15 -1.44 -3.00
C ASP A 11 11.68 -1.56 -3.43
N GLY A 12 11.16 -0.58 -4.19
CA GLY A 12 9.78 -0.56 -4.67
C GLY A 12 8.79 0.19 -3.79
N SER A 13 9.21 0.63 -2.61
CA SER A 13 8.33 1.27 -1.65
C SER A 13 8.09 2.76 -1.92
N PHE A 14 7.11 3.30 -1.21
CA PHE A 14 6.85 4.74 -1.10
C PHE A 14 6.86 5.15 0.37
N GLY A 15 7.19 6.41 0.61
CA GLY A 15 7.22 6.95 1.97
C GLY A 15 7.37 8.46 1.96
N GLU A 16 6.59 9.13 2.79
CA GLU A 16 6.62 10.58 2.94
C GLU A 16 6.43 10.93 4.41
N SER A 17 7.35 11.72 4.95
CA SER A 17 7.26 12.24 6.31
C SER A 17 6.36 13.47 6.38
N LEU A 18 5.88 13.78 7.58
CA LEU A 18 5.06 14.96 7.85
C LEU A 18 5.78 16.28 7.56
N LEU A 19 7.12 16.27 7.49
CA LEU A 19 7.95 17.43 7.12
C LEU A 19 7.58 18.00 5.75
N SER A 20 6.96 17.20 4.87
CA SER A 20 6.49 17.64 3.55
C SER A 20 5.46 18.77 3.60
N TYR A 21 4.74 18.94 4.72
CA TYR A 21 3.83 20.07 4.92
C TYR A 21 4.57 21.40 5.07
N ASP A 22 5.71 21.41 5.75
CA ASP A 22 6.50 22.62 6.02
C ASP A 22 7.60 22.85 4.96
N SER A 23 8.07 21.78 4.35
CA SER A 23 9.18 21.80 3.38
C SER A 23 8.81 21.06 2.10
N PRO A 24 8.24 21.76 1.10
CA PRO A 24 7.79 21.14 -0.16
C PRO A 24 8.86 20.37 -0.94
N SER A 25 10.14 20.66 -0.71
CA SER A 25 11.28 19.93 -1.29
C SER A 25 11.41 18.50 -0.75
N THR A 26 10.78 18.20 0.39
CA THR A 26 10.81 16.87 1.04
C THR A 26 9.63 15.97 0.64
N LYS A 27 8.84 16.38 -0.36
CA LYS A 27 7.74 15.56 -0.89
C LYS A 27 8.23 14.19 -1.32
N ALA A 28 7.47 13.17 -0.95
CA ALA A 28 7.82 11.76 -1.14
C ALA A 28 9.18 11.34 -0.54
N GLN A 29 9.66 12.06 0.48
CA GLN A 29 10.83 11.68 1.28
C GLN A 29 10.41 11.37 2.72
N GLY A 30 10.89 10.24 3.22
CA GLY A 30 10.61 9.75 4.57
C GLY A 30 10.83 8.24 4.66
N PRO A 31 10.61 7.61 5.83
CA PRO A 31 10.62 6.16 5.96
C PRO A 31 9.58 5.50 5.05
N SER A 32 9.86 4.28 4.59
CA SER A 32 8.90 3.52 3.78
C SER A 32 7.77 3.01 4.66
N THR A 33 6.52 3.20 4.22
CA THR A 33 5.35 2.77 4.99
C THR A 33 4.46 1.86 4.16
N ALA A 34 3.73 0.96 4.82
CA ALA A 34 2.87 0.00 4.14
C ALA A 34 1.68 0.73 3.48
N SER A 35 1.07 1.68 4.19
CA SER A 35 -0.04 2.48 3.69
C SER A 35 0.35 3.36 2.50
N GLN A 36 1.46 4.10 2.58
CA GLN A 36 1.90 4.95 1.46
C GLN A 36 2.37 4.11 0.26
N THR A 37 3.02 2.96 0.49
CA THR A 37 3.35 2.04 -0.61
C THR A 37 2.11 1.49 -1.28
N ALA A 38 1.07 1.17 -0.52
CA ALA A 38 -0.22 0.76 -1.06
C ALA A 38 -0.88 1.88 -1.87
N TRP A 39 -0.86 3.14 -1.41
CA TRP A 39 -1.35 4.29 -2.20
C TRP A 39 -0.57 4.47 -3.51
N GLY A 40 0.76 4.34 -3.44
CA GLY A 40 1.62 4.32 -4.62
C GLY A 40 1.21 3.22 -5.61
N LEU A 41 1.03 1.99 -5.13
CA LEU A 41 0.57 0.86 -5.94
C LEU A 41 -0.81 1.13 -6.58
N ILE A 42 -1.78 1.64 -5.83
CA ILE A 42 -3.12 2.00 -6.33
C ILE A 42 -3.00 3.06 -7.44
N GLY A 43 -2.16 4.08 -7.25
CA GLY A 43 -1.89 5.09 -8.28
C GLY A 43 -1.22 4.50 -9.52
N LEU A 44 -0.26 3.58 -9.36
CA LEU A 44 0.39 2.89 -10.48
C LEU A 44 -0.61 2.06 -11.30
N LEU A 45 -1.45 1.26 -10.63
CA LEU A 45 -2.46 0.41 -11.25
C LEU A 45 -3.58 1.19 -11.95
N ALA A 46 -3.75 2.48 -11.63
CA ALA A 46 -4.75 3.32 -12.27
C ALA A 46 -4.32 3.81 -13.67
N GLY A 47 -3.01 3.86 -13.95
CA GLY A 47 -2.50 4.40 -15.21
C GLY A 47 -1.53 3.50 -15.96
N THR A 48 -1.31 2.26 -15.49
CA THR A 48 -0.34 1.34 -16.08
C THR A 48 -0.80 -0.10 -15.99
N GLN A 49 -0.23 -0.96 -16.84
CA GLN A 49 -0.47 -2.40 -16.78
C GLN A 49 0.10 -3.00 -15.49
N SER A 50 -0.55 -4.04 -14.97
CA SER A 50 -0.16 -4.71 -13.72
C SER A 50 1.24 -5.35 -13.78
N ASN A 51 1.74 -5.70 -14.96
CA ASN A 51 3.10 -6.23 -15.16
C ASN A 51 4.20 -5.15 -15.23
N ALA A 52 3.85 -3.85 -15.12
CA ALA A 52 4.85 -2.79 -15.19
C ALA A 52 5.88 -2.93 -14.04
N PRO A 53 7.19 -2.71 -14.28
CA PRO A 53 8.22 -2.91 -13.26
C PRO A 53 7.98 -2.15 -11.95
N ALA A 54 7.42 -0.94 -12.02
CA ALA A 54 7.08 -0.17 -10.81
C ALA A 54 5.98 -0.84 -9.97
N VAL A 55 4.99 -1.45 -10.63
CA VAL A 55 3.89 -2.16 -9.97
C VAL A 55 4.44 -3.41 -9.28
N THR A 56 5.21 -4.23 -10.02
CA THR A 56 5.74 -5.50 -9.49
C THR A 56 6.67 -5.27 -8.30
N LYS A 57 7.48 -4.20 -8.33
CA LYS A 57 8.31 -3.79 -7.18
C LYS A 57 7.49 -3.38 -5.96
N ALA A 58 6.44 -2.57 -6.13
CA ALA A 58 5.59 -2.16 -5.01
C ALA A 58 4.81 -3.34 -4.40
N VAL A 59 4.31 -4.26 -5.24
CA VAL A 59 3.71 -5.52 -4.79
C VAL A 59 4.71 -6.36 -4.01
N SER A 60 5.92 -6.52 -4.55
CA SER A 60 6.99 -7.28 -3.90
C SER A 60 7.32 -6.71 -2.52
N TYR A 61 7.47 -5.40 -2.39
CA TYR A 61 7.70 -4.76 -1.09
C TYR A 61 6.59 -5.10 -0.08
N LEU A 62 5.32 -4.95 -0.47
CA LEU A 62 4.20 -5.25 0.43
C LEU A 62 4.18 -6.72 0.84
N VAL A 63 4.37 -7.65 -0.09
CA VAL A 63 4.38 -9.10 0.22
C VAL A 63 5.54 -9.46 1.15
N HIS A 64 6.76 -8.96 0.90
CA HIS A 64 7.94 -9.27 1.71
C HIS A 64 7.92 -8.63 3.11
N ARG A 65 7.12 -7.56 3.31
CA ARG A 65 7.00 -6.86 4.59
C ARG A 65 5.76 -7.27 5.39
N GLN A 66 4.94 -8.17 4.87
CA GLN A 66 3.84 -8.76 5.61
C GLN A 66 4.40 -9.64 6.74
N GLN A 67 3.88 -9.48 7.94
CA GLN A 67 4.22 -10.30 9.10
C GLN A 67 3.51 -11.66 9.06
N GLU A 68 3.94 -12.60 9.89
CA GLU A 68 3.36 -13.94 9.97
C GLU A 68 1.87 -13.95 10.34
N ASP A 69 1.41 -12.92 11.08
CA ASP A 69 0.00 -12.73 11.44
C ASP A 69 -0.83 -12.08 10.32
N GLY A 70 -0.20 -11.76 9.18
CA GLY A 70 -0.81 -11.12 8.03
C GLY A 70 -0.86 -9.59 8.08
N SER A 71 -0.38 -8.97 9.17
CA SER A 71 -0.36 -7.51 9.34
C SER A 71 0.92 -6.87 8.79
N TRP A 72 0.95 -5.53 8.74
CA TRP A 72 2.18 -4.76 8.51
C TRP A 72 2.52 -3.89 9.72
N SER A 73 3.82 -3.68 9.95
CA SER A 73 4.32 -2.71 10.91
C SER A 73 4.36 -1.32 10.28
N GLU A 74 3.93 -0.31 11.04
CA GLU A 74 3.95 1.08 10.61
C GLU A 74 4.04 1.98 11.85
N PRO A 75 5.27 2.38 12.25
CA PRO A 75 5.44 3.33 13.34
C PRO A 75 4.95 4.74 12.96
N GLU A 76 4.96 5.07 11.67
CA GLU A 76 4.79 6.45 11.23
C GLU A 76 3.33 6.92 11.18
N PHE A 77 3.16 8.23 11.26
CA PHE A 77 1.88 8.91 11.07
C PHE A 77 1.73 9.21 9.58
N THR A 78 0.70 8.64 8.97
CA THR A 78 0.39 8.83 7.54
C THR A 78 -0.93 9.56 7.31
N GLY A 79 -1.70 9.82 8.38
CA GLY A 79 -2.90 10.64 8.34
C GLY A 79 -2.65 12.09 8.78
N THR A 80 -3.43 13.03 8.27
CA THR A 80 -3.36 14.44 8.64
C THR A 80 -4.73 14.94 9.06
N GLY A 81 -4.80 15.59 10.22
CA GLY A 81 -6.01 16.30 10.65
C GLY A 81 -5.92 17.77 10.25
N PHE A 82 -4.91 18.48 10.75
CA PHE A 82 -4.61 19.87 10.39
C PHE A 82 -3.15 19.97 9.92
N PRO A 83 -2.89 20.29 8.64
CA PRO A 83 -1.53 20.46 8.11
C PRO A 83 -0.67 21.40 8.99
N GLY A 84 0.52 20.95 9.37
CA GLY A 84 1.45 21.73 10.21
C GLY A 84 1.15 21.73 11.71
N VAL A 85 -0.02 21.22 12.14
CA VAL A 85 -0.52 21.42 13.52
C VAL A 85 -0.96 20.12 14.19
N PHE A 86 -1.56 19.19 13.45
CA PHE A 86 -2.14 17.97 14.03
C PHE A 86 -2.17 16.80 13.04
N TYR A 87 -1.60 15.68 13.45
CA TYR A 87 -1.42 14.49 12.62
C TYR A 87 -2.06 13.27 13.26
N LEU A 88 -2.48 12.32 12.42
CA LEU A 88 -3.29 11.18 12.83
C LEU A 88 -2.59 9.87 12.50
N LYS A 89 -2.63 8.95 13.47
CA LYS A 89 -2.25 7.56 13.26
C LYS A 89 -3.50 6.70 13.09
N TYR A 90 -3.91 6.48 11.85
CA TYR A 90 -4.97 5.53 11.55
C TYR A 90 -4.42 4.10 11.63
N HIS A 91 -4.57 3.46 12.79
CA HIS A 91 -3.96 2.14 13.06
C HIS A 91 -4.31 1.03 12.07
N LEU A 92 -5.46 1.14 11.39
CA LEU A 92 -5.90 0.17 10.39
C LEU A 92 -5.27 0.41 9.00
N TYR A 93 -4.73 1.59 8.69
CA TYR A 93 -4.20 1.90 7.35
C TYR A 93 -3.09 0.96 6.91
N ARG A 94 -2.21 0.59 7.84
CA ARG A 94 -1.15 -0.40 7.61
C ARG A 94 -1.67 -1.77 7.16
N ASN A 95 -2.93 -2.10 7.41
CA ASN A 95 -3.52 -3.38 7.01
C ASN A 95 -4.54 -3.22 5.87
N SER A 96 -5.47 -2.27 6.00
CA SER A 96 -6.57 -2.11 5.05
C SER A 96 -6.09 -1.70 3.66
N PHE A 97 -5.12 -0.77 3.58
CA PHE A 97 -4.61 -0.31 2.29
C PHE A 97 -3.76 -1.36 1.56
N PRO A 98 -2.78 -2.04 2.21
CA PRO A 98 -2.06 -3.13 1.54
C PRO A 98 -2.98 -4.24 1.03
N VAL A 99 -3.96 -4.68 1.84
CA VAL A 99 -4.94 -5.70 1.41
C VAL A 99 -5.72 -5.22 0.18
N TYR A 100 -6.24 -3.99 0.22
CA TYR A 100 -6.97 -3.42 -0.91
C TYR A 100 -6.10 -3.30 -2.18
N ALA A 101 -4.87 -2.81 -2.04
CA ALA A 101 -3.95 -2.62 -3.17
C ALA A 101 -3.53 -3.97 -3.80
N LEU A 102 -3.23 -4.97 -2.98
CA LEU A 102 -2.89 -6.32 -3.43
C LEU A 102 -4.08 -7.02 -4.10
N ALA A 103 -5.30 -6.87 -3.55
CA ALA A 103 -6.51 -7.39 -4.18
C ALA A 103 -6.76 -6.75 -5.55
N ARG A 104 -6.56 -5.43 -5.67
CA ARG A 104 -6.67 -4.72 -6.95
C ARG A 104 -5.63 -5.21 -7.96
N TYR A 105 -4.38 -5.38 -7.54
CA TYR A 105 -3.33 -5.97 -8.38
C TYR A 105 -3.71 -7.38 -8.84
N PHE A 106 -4.15 -8.24 -7.93
CA PHE A 106 -4.56 -9.61 -8.23
C PHE A 106 -5.66 -9.64 -9.30
N ASN A 107 -6.71 -8.84 -9.12
CA ASN A 107 -7.83 -8.77 -10.07
C ASN A 107 -7.38 -8.30 -11.46
N GLN A 108 -6.57 -7.24 -11.54
CA GLN A 108 -6.05 -6.75 -12.81
C GLN A 108 -5.11 -7.76 -13.48
N SER A 109 -4.24 -8.44 -12.73
CA SER A 109 -3.33 -9.46 -13.29
C SER A 109 -4.06 -10.66 -13.90
N ARG A 110 -5.26 -10.98 -13.39
CA ARG A 110 -6.11 -12.06 -13.91
C ARG A 110 -7.12 -11.60 -14.96
N ARG A 111 -7.13 -10.31 -15.31
CA ARG A 111 -8.17 -9.68 -16.16
C ARG A 111 -9.59 -9.97 -15.63
N SER A 112 -9.73 -10.13 -14.32
CA SER A 112 -11.03 -10.24 -13.65
C SER A 112 -11.80 -8.94 -13.83
N ALA A 113 -13.14 -9.01 -13.85
CA ALA A 113 -13.97 -7.81 -13.80
C ALA A 113 -13.54 -6.92 -12.63
N GLU A 114 -13.57 -5.59 -12.83
CA GLU A 114 -12.95 -4.58 -11.95
C GLU A 114 -13.41 -4.65 -10.47
N TYR A 115 -14.54 -5.32 -10.21
CA TYR A 115 -15.15 -5.50 -8.89
C TYR A 115 -15.32 -6.97 -8.47
N ALA A 116 -14.56 -7.90 -9.07
CA ALA A 116 -14.59 -9.28 -8.62
C ALA A 116 -14.02 -9.37 -7.20
N ALA A 117 -14.87 -9.65 -6.21
CA ALA A 117 -14.40 -10.09 -4.91
C ALA A 117 -13.64 -11.42 -5.04
N LEU A 118 -12.74 -11.71 -4.10
CA LEU A 118 -12.18 -13.05 -3.97
C LEU A 118 -13.36 -14.00 -3.79
N ARG A 119 -13.58 -14.92 -4.74
CA ARG A 119 -14.60 -15.95 -4.60
C ARG A 119 -14.07 -16.99 -3.63
N LEU A 120 -14.40 -16.81 -2.37
CA LEU A 120 -14.11 -17.77 -1.32
C LEU A 120 -15.20 -18.84 -1.30
N GLN A 121 -14.80 -20.10 -1.35
CA GLN A 121 -15.67 -21.22 -1.03
C GLN A 121 -15.73 -21.38 0.48
N PRO A 122 -16.87 -21.83 1.05
CA PRO A 122 -16.99 -22.04 2.50
C PRO A 122 -15.86 -22.89 3.10
N GLY A 123 -15.33 -23.87 2.36
CA GLY A 123 -14.21 -24.73 2.80
C GLY A 123 -12.83 -24.08 2.80
N GLU A 124 -12.67 -22.88 2.22
CA GLU A 124 -11.39 -22.14 2.20
C GLU A 124 -11.18 -21.33 3.49
N PHE A 125 -12.23 -21.14 4.28
CA PHE A 125 -12.12 -20.56 5.62
C PHE A 125 -11.59 -21.62 6.60
N LYS A 126 -10.27 -21.61 6.85
CA LYS A 126 -9.73 -22.30 8.03
C LYS A 126 -10.04 -21.45 9.27
N LEU A 127 -11.03 -21.88 10.04
CA LEU A 127 -11.25 -21.37 11.39
C LEU A 127 -9.97 -21.64 12.20
N ARG A 128 -9.31 -20.57 12.65
CA ARG A 128 -8.20 -20.64 13.62
C ARG A 128 -8.74 -20.67 15.07
N SER A 129 -9.96 -21.13 15.29
CA SER A 129 -10.45 -21.40 16.64
C SER A 129 -10.09 -22.84 16.99
N GLY A 130 -9.22 -23.02 17.98
CA GLY A 130 -9.00 -24.32 18.63
C GLY A 130 -10.16 -24.69 19.55
N PHE A 131 -11.38 -24.77 18.99
CA PHE A 131 -12.57 -25.40 19.55
C PHE A 131 -13.33 -26.08 18.43
#